data_AF-W5JEW9-F1
#
_entry.id   AF-W5JEW9-F1
#
_cell.length_a   1.000
_cell.length_b   1.000
_cell.length_c   1.000
_cell.angle_alpha   90.00
_cell.angle_beta   90.00
_cell.angle_gamma   90.00
#
_symmetry.space_group_name_H-M   'P 1'
#
loop_
_entity.id
_entity.type
_entity.pdbx_description
1 polymer ?
#
loop_
_entity_poly.entity_id
_entity_poly.type
_entity_poly.pdbx_seq_one_letter_code
_entity_poly.pdbx_strand_id
1 'polypeptide(L)'
;MCRGLLVLLGAAIGCVAMVMGQAPRRDAEYPPPELLEALRPLHDTCVAKTGVTDEAIKKFSDEEIHEDEKLKCYMNCLFHEAKVVDDNGDVHLEKLHDSLPDSMHDIALHMGKRCLYPEGETLCEKAFWLHKCWKQSDPKHYFLV
;
A
#
# COMPACT_ATOMS: atom_id res chain seq x y z
N MET A 1 -14.11 -0.93 36.13
CA MET A 1 -13.88 -1.64 37.40
C MET A 1 -12.56 -2.39 37.30
N CYS A 2 -11.46 -1.72 37.66
CA CYS A 2 -10.17 -2.38 37.93
C CYS A 2 -10.25 -3.00 39.33
N ARG A 3 -9.97 -4.30 39.45
CA ARG A 3 -9.80 -4.96 40.74
C ARG A 3 -8.77 -6.08 40.58
N GLY A 4 -7.57 -5.84 41.10
CA GLY A 4 -6.47 -6.79 41.19
C GLY A 4 -5.40 -6.16 42.08
N LEU A 5 -5.19 -6.74 43.26
CA LEU A 5 -4.54 -6.17 44.44
C LEU A 5 -3.04 -6.55 44.47
N LEU A 6 -2.20 -5.55 44.81
CA LEU A 6 -0.79 -5.52 45.23
C LEU A 6 0.08 -6.81 45.19
N VAL A 7 1.22 -6.72 44.48
CA VAL A 7 2.53 -7.22 44.94
C VAL A 7 3.66 -6.25 44.53
N LEU A 8 4.21 -5.57 45.55
CA LEU A 8 5.59 -5.11 45.83
C LEU A 8 6.58 -4.74 44.68
N LEU A 9 7.03 -3.48 44.75
CA LEU A 9 8.40 -2.96 44.52
C LEU A 9 9.26 -3.61 43.41
N GLY A 10 9.29 -2.99 42.23
CA GLY A 10 10.30 -3.27 41.20
C GLY A 10 10.27 -2.20 40.09
N ALA A 11 11.43 -1.58 39.85
CA ALA A 11 11.85 -0.71 38.75
C ALA A 11 10.77 -0.03 37.88
N ALA A 12 10.84 1.30 37.79
CA ALA A 12 10.20 2.10 36.75
C ALA A 12 10.74 1.73 35.36
N ILE A 13 10.32 0.59 34.83
CA ILE A 13 10.42 0.25 33.42
C ILE A 13 9.28 1.01 32.77
N GLY A 14 9.58 2.20 32.27
CA GLY A 14 8.68 2.90 31.38
C GLY A 14 8.23 1.92 30.31
N CYS A 15 6.92 1.65 30.25
CA CYS A 15 6.30 1.00 29.11
C CYS A 15 6.51 1.94 27.91
N VAL A 16 7.69 1.91 27.31
CA VAL A 16 7.84 2.24 25.90
C VAL A 16 7.05 1.15 25.21
N ALA A 17 5.77 1.43 24.95
CA ALA A 17 5.01 0.66 23.98
C ALA A 17 5.78 0.82 22.67
N MET A 18 6.70 -0.11 22.39
CA MET A 18 7.24 -0.27 21.06
C MET A 18 6.01 -0.53 20.21
N VAL A 19 5.62 0.46 19.41
CA VAL A 19 4.63 0.27 18.36
C VAL A 19 5.28 -0.75 17.43
N MET A 20 4.99 -2.04 17.64
CA MET A 20 5.43 -3.07 16.72
C MET A 20 4.67 -2.79 15.43
N GLY A 21 5.35 -2.19 14.46
CA GLY A 21 4.85 -2.13 13.09
C GLY A 21 4.52 -3.56 12.67
N GLN A 22 3.28 -3.79 12.26
CA GLN A 22 2.89 -5.12 11.80
C GLN A 22 3.73 -5.42 10.55
N ALA A 23 4.49 -6.51 10.58
CA ALA A 23 5.25 -6.93 9.41
C ALA A 23 4.29 -7.19 8.24
N PRO A 24 4.65 -6.79 7.00
CA PRO A 24 3.84 -7.10 5.83
C PRO A 24 3.66 -8.62 5.67
N ARG A 25 2.46 -9.04 5.27
CA ARG A 25 2.16 -10.42 4.89
C ARG A 25 2.79 -10.69 3.53
N ARG A 26 3.75 -11.61 3.49
CA ARG A 26 4.49 -12.06 2.29
C ARG A 26 4.62 -13.58 2.31
N ASP A 27 3.50 -14.28 2.45
CA ASP A 27 3.45 -15.75 2.43
C ASP A 27 3.12 -16.28 1.04
N ALA A 28 3.06 -17.60 0.88
CA ALA A 28 2.85 -18.23 -0.43
C ALA A 28 1.49 -17.91 -1.07
N GLU A 29 0.53 -17.40 -0.29
CA GLU A 29 -0.82 -17.07 -0.75
C GLU A 29 -1.02 -15.56 -0.92
N TYR A 30 -0.12 -14.72 -0.36
CA TYR A 30 -0.30 -13.28 -0.33
C TYR A 30 1.01 -12.49 -0.46
N PRO A 31 1.12 -11.54 -1.43
CA PRO A 31 0.13 -11.23 -2.47
C PRO A 31 -0.16 -12.42 -3.39
N PRO A 32 -1.36 -12.55 -3.97
CA PRO A 32 -1.71 -13.70 -4.81
C PRO A 32 -0.70 -13.87 -5.96
N PRO A 33 -0.06 -15.05 -6.13
CA PRO A 33 0.98 -15.23 -7.13
C PRO A 33 0.52 -14.92 -8.56
N GLU A 34 -0.73 -15.25 -8.90
CA GLU A 34 -1.33 -14.94 -10.19
C GLU A 34 -1.45 -13.44 -10.46
N LEU A 35 -1.70 -12.65 -9.41
CA LEU A 35 -1.73 -11.19 -9.51
C LEU A 35 -0.31 -10.65 -9.72
N LEU A 36 0.67 -11.16 -9.00
CA LEU A 36 2.08 -10.75 -9.17
C LEU A 36 2.58 -11.06 -10.59
N GLU A 37 2.24 -12.23 -11.14
CA GLU A 37 2.57 -12.60 -12.52
C GLU A 37 1.91 -11.69 -13.55
N ALA A 38 0.64 -11.31 -13.32
CA ALA A 38 -0.09 -10.38 -14.18
C ALA A 38 0.47 -8.94 -14.11
N LEU A 39 0.98 -8.54 -12.94
CA LEU A 39 1.54 -7.22 -12.71
C LEU A 39 2.97 -7.04 -13.24
N ARG A 40 3.75 -8.11 -13.37
CA ARG A 40 5.15 -8.05 -13.86
C ARG A 40 5.34 -7.26 -15.16
N PRO A 41 4.61 -7.51 -16.27
CA PRO A 41 4.81 -6.72 -17.49
C PRO A 41 4.44 -5.24 -17.34
N LEU A 42 3.52 -4.92 -16.42
CA LEU A 42 3.14 -3.53 -16.09
C LEU A 42 4.27 -2.86 -15.31
N HIS A 43 4.83 -3.55 -14.32
CA HIS A 43 6.04 -3.14 -13.58
C HIS A 43 7.19 -2.85 -14.54
N ASP A 44 7.56 -3.81 -15.40
CA ASP A 44 8.68 -3.66 -16.34
C ASP A 44 8.51 -2.41 -17.23
N THR A 45 7.30 -2.21 -17.73
CA THR A 45 6.93 -1.02 -18.53
C THR A 45 7.07 0.26 -17.74
N CYS A 46 6.57 0.28 -16.50
CA CYS A 46 6.53 1.48 -15.69
C CYS A 46 7.90 1.84 -15.10
N VAL A 47 8.74 0.86 -14.75
CA VAL A 47 10.15 1.09 -14.40
C VAL A 47 10.90 1.72 -15.57
N ALA A 48 10.73 1.18 -16.79
CA ALA A 48 11.37 1.73 -17.98
C ALA A 48 10.91 3.17 -18.29
N LYS A 49 9.63 3.47 -18.10
CA LYS A 49 9.05 4.80 -18.37
C LYS A 49 9.45 5.87 -17.36
N THR A 50 9.53 5.53 -16.07
CA THR A 50 9.75 6.51 -14.99
C THR A 50 11.19 6.55 -14.50
N GLY A 51 11.94 5.47 -14.70
CA GLY A 51 13.30 5.31 -14.18
C GLY A 51 13.37 5.21 -12.65
N VAL A 52 12.26 4.82 -12.01
CA VAL A 52 12.23 4.46 -10.58
C VAL A 52 13.14 3.24 -10.35
N THR A 53 13.71 3.11 -9.15
CA THR A 53 14.53 1.95 -8.79
C THR A 53 13.70 0.89 -8.08
N ASP A 54 14.03 -0.38 -8.28
CA ASP A 54 13.41 -1.49 -7.54
C ASP A 54 13.60 -1.34 -6.02
N GLU A 55 14.70 -0.71 -5.61
CA GLU A 55 14.99 -0.38 -4.22
C GLU A 55 13.95 0.60 -3.63
N ALA A 56 13.59 1.66 -4.38
CA ALA A 56 12.56 2.61 -3.94
C ALA A 56 11.18 1.93 -3.87
N ILE A 57 10.83 1.12 -4.87
CA ILE A 57 9.59 0.35 -4.89
C ILE A 57 9.52 -0.58 -3.67
N LYS A 58 10.55 -1.41 -3.47
CA LYS A 58 10.60 -2.39 -2.39
C LYS A 58 10.56 -1.73 -1.02
N LYS A 59 11.31 -0.64 -0.83
CA LYS A 59 11.31 0.12 0.42
C LYS A 59 9.91 0.66 0.73
N PHE A 60 9.19 1.18 -0.27
CA PHE A 60 7.82 1.64 -0.06
C PHE A 60 6.86 0.49 0.23
N SER A 61 7.02 -0.63 -0.49
CA SER A 61 6.20 -1.84 -0.33
C SER A 61 6.31 -2.43 1.07
N ASP A 62 7.53 -2.73 1.52
CA ASP A 62 7.77 -3.58 2.69
C ASP A 62 8.20 -2.83 3.95
N GLU A 63 8.67 -1.59 3.80
CA GLU A 63 9.28 -0.83 4.88
C GLU A 63 8.48 0.46 5.10
N GLU A 64 9.10 1.62 4.90
CA GLU A 64 8.57 2.93 5.23
C GLU A 64 8.04 3.70 4.01
N ILE A 65 7.05 4.55 4.28
CA ILE A 65 6.59 5.57 3.34
C ILE A 65 7.72 6.59 3.18
N HIS A 66 8.16 6.79 1.95
CA HIS A 66 9.11 7.82 1.58
C HIS A 66 8.66 8.49 0.28
N GLU A 67 9.14 9.70 0.05
CA GLU A 67 8.79 10.48 -1.14
C GLU A 67 9.91 10.40 -2.18
N ASP A 68 9.54 10.00 -3.39
CA ASP A 68 10.39 9.96 -4.57
C ASP A 68 9.53 10.26 -5.81
N GLU A 69 9.86 11.30 -6.57
CA GLU A 69 9.05 11.76 -7.71
C GLU A 69 8.85 10.68 -8.79
N LYS A 70 9.85 9.82 -9.02
CA LYS A 70 9.74 8.73 -9.99
C LYS A 70 8.83 7.64 -9.46
N LEU A 71 8.87 7.36 -8.15
CA LEU A 71 7.96 6.43 -7.49
C LEU A 71 6.50 6.89 -7.56
N LYS A 72 6.24 8.19 -7.36
CA LYS A 72 4.89 8.75 -7.52
C LYS A 72 4.34 8.52 -8.93
N CYS A 73 5.15 8.81 -9.94
CA CYS A 73 4.75 8.58 -11.32
C CYS A 73 4.73 7.10 -11.72
N TYR A 74 5.51 6.25 -11.05
CA TYR A 74 5.45 4.80 -11.21
C TYR A 74 4.09 4.26 -10.74
N MET A 75 3.62 4.67 -9.57
CA MET A 75 2.29 4.32 -9.06
C MET A 75 1.18 4.75 -10.03
N ASN A 76 1.25 5.99 -10.55
CA ASN A 76 0.31 6.46 -11.57
C ASN A 76 0.37 5.63 -12.87
N CYS A 77 1.58 5.28 -13.32
CA CYS A 77 1.77 4.47 -14.53
C CYS A 77 1.10 3.09 -14.39
N LEU A 78 1.22 2.43 -13.23
CA LEU A 78 0.59 1.14 -12.99
C LEU A 78 -0.92 1.19 -13.19
N PHE A 79 -1.60 2.23 -12.68
CA PHE A 79 -3.04 2.39 -12.89
C PHE A 79 -3.42 2.55 -14.37
N HIS A 80 -2.61 3.30 -15.13
CA HIS A 80 -2.82 3.51 -16.56
C HIS A 80 -2.57 2.24 -17.38
N GLU A 81 -1.54 1.48 -17.05
CA GLU A 81 -1.23 0.23 -17.75
C GLU A 81 -2.25 -0.86 -17.41
N ALA A 82 -2.72 -0.92 -16.16
CA ALA A 82 -3.80 -1.80 -15.72
C ALA A 82 -5.20 -1.39 -16.22
N LYS A 83 -5.34 -0.23 -16.88
CA LYS A 83 -6.62 0.29 -17.43
C LYS A 83 -7.70 0.54 -16.37
N VAL A 84 -7.29 0.91 -15.16
CA VAL A 84 -8.19 1.17 -14.02
C VAL A 84 -8.33 2.67 -13.73
N VAL A 85 -8.15 3.50 -14.74
CA VAL A 85 -8.36 4.95 -14.70
C VAL A 85 -9.65 5.36 -15.42
N ASP A 86 -10.12 6.57 -15.14
CA ASP A 86 -11.18 7.25 -15.89
C ASP A 86 -10.62 8.02 -17.10
N ASP A 87 -11.48 8.74 -17.81
CA ASP A 87 -11.12 9.51 -19.02
C ASP A 87 -10.18 10.70 -18.73
N ASN A 88 -10.08 11.13 -17.46
CA ASN A 88 -9.17 12.18 -17.02
C ASN A 88 -7.83 11.62 -16.51
N GLY A 89 -7.68 10.29 -16.47
CA GLY A 89 -6.51 9.60 -15.91
C GLY A 89 -6.55 9.44 -14.39
N ASP A 90 -7.66 9.82 -13.74
CA ASP A 90 -7.87 9.60 -12.31
C ASP A 90 -8.22 8.14 -12.02
N VAL A 91 -7.79 7.61 -10.87
CA VAL A 91 -8.03 6.20 -10.52
C VAL A 91 -9.52 5.95 -10.34
N HIS A 92 -10.07 5.02 -11.12
CA HIS A 92 -11.45 4.59 -10.99
C HIS A 92 -11.53 3.43 -9.99
N LEU A 93 -11.78 3.75 -8.72
CA LEU A 93 -11.69 2.81 -7.60
C LEU A 93 -12.54 1.54 -7.77
N GLU A 94 -13.72 1.63 -8.39
CA GLU A 94 -14.55 0.44 -8.68
C GLU A 94 -13.89 -0.48 -9.72
N LYS A 95 -13.41 0.05 -10.86
CA LYS A 95 -12.65 -0.73 -11.84
C LYS A 95 -11.39 -1.35 -11.23
N LEU A 96 -10.70 -0.62 -10.36
CA LEU A 96 -9.55 -1.15 -9.62
C LEU A 96 -9.96 -2.33 -8.74
N HIS A 97 -11.03 -2.18 -7.95
CA HIS A 97 -11.52 -3.23 -7.05
C HIS A 97 -11.97 -4.48 -7.83
N ASP A 98 -12.75 -4.29 -8.91
CA ASP A 98 -13.22 -5.37 -9.78
C ASP A 98 -12.08 -6.09 -10.52
N SER A 99 -10.94 -5.43 -10.73
CA SER A 99 -9.76 -6.04 -11.37
C SER A 99 -8.95 -6.95 -10.45
N LEU A 100 -9.19 -6.89 -9.14
CA LEU A 100 -8.47 -7.71 -8.16
C LEU A 100 -9.05 -9.12 -8.10
N PRO A 101 -8.23 -10.13 -7.73
CA PRO A 101 -8.73 -11.46 -7.41
C PRO A 101 -9.77 -11.41 -6.29
N ASP A 102 -10.80 -12.25 -6.36
CA ASP A 102 -11.89 -12.32 -5.37
C ASP A 102 -11.36 -12.47 -3.92
N SER A 103 -10.25 -13.19 -3.75
CA SER A 103 -9.57 -13.38 -2.45
C SER A 103 -9.10 -12.07 -1.80
N MET A 104 -9.00 -10.99 -2.57
CA MET A 104 -8.58 -9.67 -2.12
C MET A 104 -9.72 -8.67 -1.97
N HIS A 105 -10.94 -8.97 -2.41
CA HIS A 105 -12.03 -7.97 -2.47
C HIS A 105 -12.33 -7.34 -1.11
N ASP A 106 -12.48 -8.16 -0.06
CA ASP A 106 -12.72 -7.66 1.29
C ASP A 106 -11.49 -6.92 1.86
N ILE A 107 -10.29 -7.43 1.59
CA ILE A 107 -9.03 -6.79 2.02
C ILE A 107 -8.94 -5.39 1.41
N ALA A 108 -9.12 -5.28 0.10
CA ALA A 108 -9.07 -4.03 -0.65
C ALA A 108 -10.17 -3.05 -0.20
N LEU A 109 -11.40 -3.53 0.03
CA LEU A 109 -12.49 -2.72 0.54
C LEU A 109 -12.14 -2.13 1.92
N HIS A 110 -11.64 -2.96 2.84
CA HIS A 110 -11.27 -2.50 4.18
C HIS A 110 -10.07 -1.56 4.19
N MET A 111 -9.09 -1.79 3.31
CA MET A 111 -7.93 -0.93 3.10
C MET A 111 -8.31 0.42 2.46
N GLY A 112 -9.24 0.42 1.51
CA GLY A 112 -9.59 1.57 0.67
C GLY A 112 -10.76 2.43 1.16
N LYS A 113 -11.63 1.94 2.05
CA LYS A 113 -12.88 2.63 2.46
C LYS A 113 -12.71 4.04 3.07
N ARG A 114 -11.49 4.43 3.46
CA ARG A 114 -11.17 5.80 3.95
C ARG A 114 -10.28 6.59 2.99
N CYS A 115 -9.98 6.04 1.82
CA CYS A 115 -9.05 6.57 0.82
C CYS A 115 -9.79 6.92 -0.49
N LEU A 116 -11.04 7.41 -0.39
CA LEU A 116 -11.93 7.56 -1.54
C LEU A 116 -11.71 8.85 -2.35
N TYR A 117 -10.98 9.81 -1.79
CA TYR A 117 -10.80 11.15 -2.39
C TYR A 117 -9.31 11.51 -2.44
N PRO A 118 -8.60 11.11 -3.50
CA PRO A 118 -7.19 11.40 -3.66
C PRO A 118 -6.90 12.90 -3.71
N GLU A 119 -5.87 13.35 -2.97
CA GLU A 119 -5.43 14.73 -2.95
C GLU A 119 -4.08 14.87 -3.66
N GLY A 120 -3.93 15.91 -4.48
CA GLY A 120 -2.69 16.18 -5.19
C GLY A 120 -2.89 17.08 -6.42
N GLU A 121 -1.86 17.83 -6.78
CA GLU A 121 -1.89 18.75 -7.94
C GLU A 121 -1.74 18.02 -9.28
N THR A 122 -1.14 16.82 -9.27
CA THR A 122 -0.89 16.00 -10.47
C THR A 122 -1.44 14.59 -10.30
N LEU A 123 -1.57 13.85 -11.40
CA LEU A 123 -1.95 12.42 -11.35
C LEU A 123 -0.92 11.58 -10.57
N CYS A 124 0.37 11.91 -10.65
CA CYS A 124 1.42 11.26 -9.87
C CYS A 124 1.22 11.50 -8.36
N GLU A 125 0.92 12.73 -7.95
CA GLU A 125 0.63 13.05 -6.54
C GLU A 125 -0.63 12.34 -6.04
N LYS A 126 -1.70 12.33 -6.82
CA LYS A 126 -2.95 11.63 -6.46
C LYS A 126 -2.74 10.12 -6.32
N ALA A 127 -1.96 9.50 -7.22
CA ALA A 127 -1.59 8.09 -7.12
C ALA A 127 -0.77 7.82 -5.85
N PHE A 128 0.23 8.65 -5.56
CA PHE A 128 1.02 8.53 -4.35
C PHE A 128 0.19 8.67 -3.07
N TRP A 129 -0.74 9.63 -3.03
CA TRP A 129 -1.66 9.82 -1.92
C TRP A 129 -2.48 8.55 -1.64
N LEU A 130 -2.99 7.90 -2.69
CA LEU A 130 -3.74 6.64 -2.56
C LEU A 130 -2.89 5.54 -1.92
N HIS A 131 -1.71 5.29 -2.48
CA HIS A 131 -0.80 4.26 -1.97
C HIS A 131 -0.37 4.52 -0.53
N LYS A 132 -0.11 5.79 -0.18
CA LYS A 132 0.17 6.21 1.20
C LYS A 132 -1.02 5.92 2.11
N CYS A 133 -2.23 6.30 1.72
CA CYS A 133 -3.45 6.08 2.50
C CYS A 133 -3.71 4.58 2.71
N TRP A 134 -3.58 3.77 1.67
CA TRP A 134 -3.73 2.32 1.74
C TRP A 134 -2.72 1.66 2.66
N LYS A 135 -1.42 2.01 2.53
CA LYS A 135 -0.35 1.49 3.39
C LYS A 135 -0.56 1.88 4.85
N GLN A 136 -1.07 3.08 5.12
CA GLN A 136 -1.39 3.52 6.48
C GLN A 136 -2.61 2.81 7.05
N SER A 137 -3.62 2.52 6.23
CA SER A 137 -4.85 1.86 6.65
C SER A 137 -4.65 0.37 6.92
N ASP A 138 -3.87 -0.32 6.09
CA ASP A 138 -3.56 -1.74 6.25
C ASP A 138 -2.12 -2.06 5.82
N PRO A 139 -1.11 -1.77 6.66
CA PRO A 139 0.30 -2.03 6.34
C PRO A 139 0.62 -3.52 6.23
N LYS A 140 -0.22 -4.39 6.80
CA LYS A 140 -0.04 -5.84 6.75
C LYS A 140 -0.32 -6.36 5.35
N HIS A 141 -1.39 -5.90 4.71
CA HIS A 141 -1.77 -6.38 3.38
C HIS A 141 -1.29 -5.46 2.26
N TYR A 142 -0.94 -4.21 2.53
CA TYR A 142 -0.39 -3.35 1.49
C TYR A 142 0.87 -3.96 0.86
N PHE A 143 0.94 -3.86 -0.47
CA PHE A 143 2.13 -4.14 -1.25
C PHE A 143 2.16 -3.25 -2.50
N LEU A 144 3.36 -3.09 -3.03
CA LEU A 144 3.65 -2.51 -4.33
C LEU A 144 4.61 -3.46 -5.06
N VAL A 145 4.33 -3.69 -6.33
CA VAL A 145 5.20 -4.45 -7.25
C VAL A 145 6.24 -3.57 -7.88
#